data_AF-A0A946ZJM8-F1
#
_entry.id   AF-A0A946ZJM8-F1
#
_cell.length_a   1.000
_cell.length_b   1.000
_cell.length_c   1.000
_cell.angle_alpha   90.00
_cell.angle_beta   90.00
_cell.angle_gamma   90.00
#
_symmetry.space_group_name_H-M   'P 1'
#
loop_
_entity.id
_entity.type
_entity.pdbx_description
1 polymer ?
#
loop_
_entity_poly.entity_id
_entity_poly.type
_entity_poly.pdbx_seq_one_letter_code
_entity_poly.pdbx_strand_id
1 'polypeptide(L)'
;QIFINLYTMKIMSFLLAGLILVQSVSFSIQELAQLDELVEHARFHKAEYGDNFFVFLSKHYGDQKSQHDRDNQNERQEHDQLPFNCQHQLLSSIVFLVQNISLLNGSTDFSAEQQALFFYISPVSSFHKKGILQPPRFA
;
A
#
# COMPACT_ATOMS: atom_id res chain seq x y z
N GLN A 1 -7.95 28.94 27.28
CA GLN A 1 -7.18 27.66 27.26
C GLN A 1 -8.02 26.45 26.83
N ILE A 2 -9.11 26.09 27.53
CA ILE A 2 -9.85 24.82 27.31
C ILE A 2 -10.46 24.69 25.91
N PHE A 3 -11.13 25.74 25.40
CA PHE A 3 -11.74 25.73 24.07
C PHE A 3 -10.72 25.62 22.92
N ILE A 4 -9.56 26.26 23.07
CA ILE A 4 -8.45 26.17 22.11
C ILE A 4 -7.96 24.72 22.04
N ASN A 5 -7.83 24.06 23.19
CA ASN A 5 -7.37 22.68 23.28
C ASN A 5 -8.36 21.68 22.63
N LEU A 6 -9.67 21.89 22.85
CA LEU A 6 -10.72 21.07 22.22
C LEU A 6 -10.76 21.23 20.69
N TYR A 7 -10.58 22.46 20.19
CA TYR A 7 -10.53 22.73 18.76
C TYR A 7 -9.30 22.09 18.10
N THR A 8 -8.13 22.19 18.75
CA THR A 8 -6.90 21.52 18.30
C THR A 8 -7.06 20.00 18.23
N MET A 9 -7.68 19.38 19.24
CA MET A 9 -7.94 17.93 19.20
C MET A 9 -8.85 17.52 18.03
N LYS A 10 -9.91 18.27 17.75
CA LYS A 10 -10.80 17.98 16.62
C LYS A 10 -10.09 18.05 15.27
N ILE A 11 -9.22 19.06 15.08
CA ILE A 11 -8.41 19.18 13.87
C ILE A 11 -7.46 17.98 13.77
N MET A 12 -6.77 17.62 14.86
CA MET A 12 -5.86 16.47 14.84
C MET A 12 -6.58 15.16 14.55
N SER A 13 -7.79 14.95 15.09
CA SER A 13 -8.61 13.78 14.76
C SER A 13 -9.04 13.77 13.30
N PHE A 14 -9.44 14.92 12.75
CA PHE A 14 -9.79 15.04 11.33
C PHE A 14 -8.60 14.74 10.42
N LEU A 15 -7.42 15.29 10.73
CA LEU A 15 -6.19 15.03 10.00
C LEU A 15 -5.77 13.56 10.10
N LEU A 16 -5.86 12.97 11.28
CA LEU A 16 -5.52 11.56 11.49
C LEU A 16 -6.48 10.63 10.74
N ALA A 17 -7.78 10.90 10.77
CA ALA A 17 -8.77 10.15 10.01
C ALA A 17 -8.52 10.26 8.50
N GLY A 18 -8.19 11.46 8.02
CA GLY A 18 -7.77 11.68 6.63
C GLY A 18 -6.51 10.90 6.27
N LEU A 19 -5.51 10.90 7.15
CA LEU A 19 -4.26 10.15 6.94
C LEU A 19 -4.53 8.64 6.85
N ILE A 20 -5.34 8.09 7.78
CA ILE A 20 -5.72 6.67 7.77
C ILE A 20 -6.51 6.33 6.49
N LEU A 21 -7.40 7.21 6.05
CA LEU A 21 -8.15 7.02 4.80
C LEU A 21 -7.21 7.02 3.59
N VAL A 22 -6.27 7.95 3.50
CA VAL A 22 -5.27 7.95 2.41
C VAL A 22 -4.39 6.71 2.45
N GLN A 23 -3.99 6.24 3.64
CA GLN A 23 -3.22 5.00 3.80
C GLN A 23 -4.04 3.74 3.47
N SER A 24 -5.37 3.78 3.60
CA SER A 24 -6.24 2.67 3.20
C SER A 24 -6.25 2.46 1.69
N VAL A 25 -5.94 3.51 0.93
CA VAL A 25 -5.65 3.40 -0.49
C VAL A 25 -4.17 3.06 -0.62
N SER A 26 -3.88 1.79 -0.87
CA SER A 26 -2.51 1.24 -0.93
C SER A 26 -1.75 1.74 -2.17
N PHE A 27 -1.44 3.03 -2.23
CA PHE A 27 -0.61 3.63 -3.26
C PHE A 27 0.86 3.58 -2.88
N SER A 28 1.70 3.12 -3.79
CA SER A 28 3.15 3.26 -3.68
C SER A 28 3.57 4.67 -4.11
N ILE A 29 4.67 5.16 -3.53
CA ILE A 29 5.28 6.43 -3.97
C ILE A 29 5.68 6.38 -5.46
N GLN A 30 6.04 5.18 -5.94
CA GLN A 30 6.37 4.94 -7.34
C GLN A 30 5.18 5.17 -8.27
N GLU A 31 3.98 4.69 -7.91
CA GLU A 31 2.76 4.96 -8.68
C GLU A 31 2.38 6.45 -8.67
N LEU A 32 2.63 7.15 -7.57
CA LEU A 32 2.40 8.59 -7.51
C LEU A 32 3.33 9.37 -8.46
N ALA A 33 4.57 8.88 -8.63
CA ALA A 33 5.55 9.48 -9.53
C ALA A 33 5.22 9.28 -11.02
N GLN A 34 4.32 8.37 -11.36
CA GLN A 34 3.88 8.06 -12.74
C GLN A 34 2.52 8.72 -13.08
N LEU A 35 1.99 9.59 -12.21
CA LEU A 35 0.72 10.27 -12.48
C LEU A 35 0.80 11.24 -13.66
N ASP A 36 1.96 11.82 -13.92
CA ASP A 36 2.19 12.66 -15.10
C ASP A 36 2.07 11.86 -16.39
N GLU A 37 2.69 10.67 -16.43
CA GLU A 37 2.62 9.71 -17.53
C GLU A 37 1.17 9.25 -17.80
N LEU A 38 0.40 8.95 -16.74
CA LEU A 38 -1.03 8.65 -16.85
C LEU A 38 -1.81 9.78 -17.53
N VAL A 39 -1.55 11.03 -17.14
CA VAL A 39 -2.23 12.21 -17.69
C VAL A 39 -1.82 12.45 -19.14
N GLU A 40 -0.55 12.25 -19.47
CA GLU A 40 -0.04 12.37 -20.84
C GLU A 40 -0.67 11.32 -21.76
N HIS A 41 -0.71 10.07 -21.32
CA HIS A 41 -1.34 8.98 -22.06
C HIS A 41 -2.85 9.21 -22.26
N ALA A 42 -3.55 9.73 -21.25
CA ALA A 42 -4.96 10.12 -21.40
C ALA A 42 -5.16 11.25 -22.42
N ARG A 43 -4.21 12.18 -22.56
CA ARG A 43 -4.24 13.23 -23.59
C ARG A 43 -3.97 12.67 -24.97
N PHE A 44 -3.05 11.72 -25.10
CA PHE A 44 -2.80 11.00 -26.35
C PHE A 44 -4.08 10.29 -26.81
N HIS A 45 -4.73 9.53 -25.93
CA HIS A 45 -6.01 8.87 -26.23
C HIS A 45 -7.12 9.84 -26.66
N LYS A 46 -7.17 11.02 -26.04
CA LYS A 46 -8.10 12.08 -26.46
C LYS A 46 -7.79 12.61 -27.86
N ALA A 47 -6.52 12.77 -28.19
CA ALA A 47 -6.10 13.31 -29.49
C ALA A 47 -6.25 12.29 -30.62
N GLU A 48 -5.83 11.05 -30.40
CA GLU A 48 -5.78 10.00 -31.42
C GLU A 48 -7.12 9.28 -31.58
N TYR A 49 -7.75 8.90 -30.46
CA TYR A 49 -8.97 8.07 -30.45
C TYR A 49 -10.24 8.84 -30.10
N GLY A 50 -10.13 10.12 -29.73
CA GLY A 50 -11.28 10.93 -29.30
C GLY A 50 -11.84 10.53 -27.94
N ASP A 51 -11.09 9.74 -27.15
CA ASP A 51 -11.54 9.30 -25.84
C ASP A 51 -11.68 10.49 -24.88
N ASN A 52 -12.73 10.47 -24.06
CA ASN A 52 -12.74 11.29 -22.86
C ASN A 52 -12.04 10.56 -21.71
N PHE A 53 -11.73 11.29 -20.64
CA PHE A 53 -10.98 10.75 -19.51
C PHE A 53 -11.62 9.51 -18.86
N PHE A 54 -12.96 9.44 -18.80
CA PHE A 54 -13.65 8.29 -18.20
C PHE A 54 -13.62 7.06 -19.10
N VAL A 55 -13.73 7.26 -20.42
CA VAL A 55 -13.57 6.16 -21.40
C VAL A 55 -12.15 5.63 -21.34
N PHE A 56 -11.15 6.51 -21.31
CA PHE A 56 -9.75 6.13 -21.08
C PHE A 56 -9.60 5.29 -19.79
N LEU A 57 -10.14 5.75 -18.66
CA LEU A 57 -10.08 5.00 -17.41
C LEU A 57 -10.76 3.63 -17.50
N SER A 58 -11.89 3.53 -18.20
CA SER A 58 -12.60 2.26 -18.42
C SER A 58 -11.79 1.29 -19.30
N LYS A 59 -11.11 1.80 -20.33
CA LYS A 59 -10.25 1.02 -21.23
C LYS A 59 -8.95 0.54 -20.58
N HIS A 60 -8.46 1.20 -19.54
CA HIS A 60 -7.18 0.83 -18.90
C HIS A 60 -7.34 0.18 -17.52
N TYR A 61 -8.43 0.49 -16.80
CA TYR A 61 -8.65 0.06 -15.41
C TYR A 61 -10.06 -0.46 -15.11
N GLY A 62 -10.95 -0.53 -16.11
CA GLY A 62 -12.34 -0.93 -15.91
C GLY A 62 -12.84 -1.97 -16.91
N ASP A 63 -14.13 -1.96 -17.15
CA ASP A 63 -14.84 -3.01 -17.90
C ASP A 63 -14.38 -3.16 -19.36
N GLN A 64 -13.78 -2.11 -19.95
CA GLN A 64 -13.32 -2.13 -21.34
C GLN A 64 -11.87 -2.61 -21.49
N LYS A 65 -11.16 -2.88 -20.38
CA LYS A 65 -9.73 -3.26 -20.40
C LYS A 65 -9.44 -4.48 -21.28
N SER A 66 -10.16 -5.56 -21.07
CA SER A 66 -9.92 -6.80 -21.83
C SER A 66 -10.17 -6.66 -23.33
N GLN A 67 -11.11 -5.78 -23.73
CA GLN A 67 -11.38 -5.52 -25.14
C GLN A 67 -10.28 -4.64 -25.74
N HIS A 68 -9.90 -3.57 -25.03
CA HIS A 68 -8.84 -2.67 -25.44
C HIS A 68 -7.50 -3.40 -25.62
N ASP A 69 -7.12 -4.28 -24.67
CA ASP A 69 -5.91 -5.10 -24.75
C ASP A 69 -5.90 -6.07 -25.96
N ARG A 70 -7.07 -6.47 -26.46
CA ARG A 70 -7.20 -7.36 -27.62
C ARG A 70 -7.10 -6.60 -28.94
N ASP A 71 -7.79 -5.47 -29.02
CA ASP A 71 -7.93 -4.69 -30.25
C ASP A 71 -6.65 -3.86 -30.53
N ASN A 72 -5.97 -3.39 -29.48
CA ASN A 72 -4.78 -2.54 -29.60
C ASN A 72 -3.52 -3.24 -29.11
N GLN A 73 -3.04 -4.22 -29.87
CA GLN A 73 -1.83 -4.98 -29.50
C GLN A 73 -0.53 -4.16 -29.54
N ASN A 74 -0.52 -3.08 -30.32
CA ASN A 74 0.66 -2.23 -30.50
C ASN A 74 0.96 -1.36 -29.26
N GLU A 75 -0.04 -1.07 -28.44
CA GLU A 75 0.08 -0.17 -27.26
C GLU A 75 0.50 -0.93 -25.99
N ARG A 76 0.59 -2.26 -26.05
CA ARG A 76 0.84 -3.11 -24.87
C ARG A 76 2.14 -2.78 -24.13
N GLN A 77 3.20 -2.38 -24.83
CA GLN A 77 4.46 -1.99 -24.18
C GLN A 77 4.34 -0.66 -23.42
N GLU A 78 3.42 0.21 -23.84
CA GLU A 78 3.19 1.51 -23.21
C GLU A 78 2.26 1.36 -21.99
N HIS A 79 1.38 0.34 -21.99
CA HIS A 79 0.53 0.02 -20.83
C HIS A 79 1.34 -0.37 -19.58
N ASP A 80 2.54 -0.96 -19.76
CA ASP A 80 3.42 -1.35 -18.64
C ASP A 80 3.95 -0.15 -17.83
N GLN A 81 3.92 1.05 -18.42
CA GLN A 81 4.40 2.28 -17.80
C GLN A 81 3.31 2.98 -16.99
N LEU A 82 2.04 2.62 -17.21
CA LEU A 82 0.91 3.20 -16.48
C LEU A 82 0.89 2.73 -15.01
N PRO A 83 0.60 3.64 -14.06
CA PRO A 83 0.52 3.30 -12.65
C PRO A 83 -0.64 2.34 -12.34
N PHE A 84 -0.64 1.73 -11.15
CA PHE A 84 -1.74 0.88 -10.65
C PHE A 84 -1.96 -0.44 -11.40
N ASN A 85 -0.99 -0.87 -12.22
CA ASN A 85 -1.02 -2.18 -12.89
C ASN A 85 -0.53 -3.34 -12.00
N CYS A 86 -0.19 -3.09 -10.74
CA CYS A 86 0.35 -4.11 -9.84
C CYS A 86 -0.77 -4.94 -9.16
N GLN A 87 -0.82 -6.26 -9.44
CA GLN A 87 -1.70 -7.21 -8.74
C GLN A 87 -1.25 -7.51 -7.30
N HIS A 88 -0.04 -7.10 -6.92
CA HIS A 88 0.53 -7.38 -5.60
C HIS A 88 0.46 -6.13 -4.73
N GLN A 89 -0.68 -5.92 -4.10
CA GLN A 89 -0.79 -5.01 -2.97
C GLN A 89 0.09 -5.58 -1.84
N LEU A 90 1.27 -5.00 -1.63
CA LEU A 90 2.01 -5.14 -0.39
C LEU A 90 1.14 -4.50 0.70
N LEU A 91 0.27 -5.32 1.31
CA LEU A 91 -0.45 -5.01 2.54
C LEU A 91 0.57 -4.80 3.66
N SER A 92 1.24 -3.65 3.66
CA SER A 92 1.98 -3.18 4.81
C SER A 92 0.98 -2.46 5.72
N SER A 93 0.39 -3.21 6.64
CA SER A 93 -0.48 -2.65 7.67
C SER A 93 0.37 -1.81 8.62
N ILE A 94 0.25 -0.49 8.55
CA ILE A 94 0.79 0.42 9.58
C ILE A 94 -0.11 0.29 10.80
N VAL A 95 0.39 -0.38 11.84
CA VAL A 95 -0.34 -0.56 13.11
C VAL A 95 -0.02 0.62 14.04
N PHE A 96 -1.00 1.47 14.31
CA PHE A 96 -0.89 2.52 15.32
C PHE A 96 -1.25 1.95 16.71
N LEU A 97 -0.25 1.77 17.58
CA LEU A 97 -0.48 1.39 18.97
C LEU A 97 -0.58 2.65 19.83
N VAL A 98 -1.78 3.00 20.30
CA VAL A 98 -1.94 4.05 21.32
C VAL A 98 -1.68 3.42 22.68
N GLN A 99 -0.45 3.51 23.17
CA GLN A 99 -0.12 3.07 24.51
C GLN A 99 -0.36 4.22 25.50
N ASN A 100 -1.32 4.04 26.41
CA ASN A 100 -1.42 4.89 27.60
C ASN A 100 -0.23 4.56 28.50
N ILE A 101 0.88 5.31 28.35
CA ILE A 101 2.02 5.20 29.25
C ILE A 101 1.60 5.80 30.59
N SER A 102 1.04 4.97 31.46
CA SER A 102 1.02 5.27 32.88
C SER A 102 2.46 5.12 33.35
N LEU A 103 3.12 6.24 33.68
CA LEU A 103 4.49 6.26 34.17
C LEU A 103 4.51 5.55 35.53
N LEU A 104 4.72 4.23 35.51
CA LEU A 104 4.82 3.43 36.71
C LEU A 104 6.16 3.75 37.36
N ASN A 105 6.16 4.68 38.32
CA ASN A 105 7.30 4.89 39.21
C ASN A 105 7.42 3.69 40.16
N GLY A 106 7.97 2.59 39.64
CA GLY A 106 8.33 1.42 40.43
C GLY A 106 9.70 0.96 39.97
N SER A 107 10.67 0.97 40.88
CA SER A 107 11.97 0.34 40.67
C SER A 107 11.76 -1.15 40.40
N THR A 108 11.83 -1.54 39.13
CA THR A 108 11.80 -2.94 38.72
C THR A 108 13.16 -3.56 39.00
N ASP A 109 13.25 -4.42 40.01
CA ASP A 109 14.35 -5.36 40.15
C ASP A 109 14.31 -6.32 38.95
N PHE A 110 15.30 -6.21 38.08
CA PHE A 110 15.47 -7.12 36.94
C PHE A 110 15.96 -8.48 37.47
N SER A 111 15.04 -9.44 37.61
CA SER A 111 15.43 -10.85 37.68
C SER A 111 15.58 -11.37 36.25
N ALA A 112 16.83 -11.63 35.87
CA ALA A 112 17.19 -12.14 34.55
C ALA A 112 17.00 -13.67 34.47
N GLU A 113 15.76 -14.11 34.30
CA GLU A 113 15.49 -15.40 33.64
C GLU A 113 14.71 -15.13 32.36
N GLN A 114 15.46 -14.78 31.31
CA GLN A 114 14.91 -14.63 29.98
C GLN A 114 14.83 -16.02 29.33
N GLN A 115 13.75 -16.76 29.58
CA GLN A 115 13.39 -17.86 28.69
C GLN A 115 13.05 -17.24 27.33
N ALA A 116 13.88 -17.53 26.33
CA ALA A 116 13.69 -17.04 24.97
C ALA A 116 12.40 -17.64 24.36
N LEU A 117 11.27 -16.99 24.59
CA LEU A 117 9.96 -17.31 24.00
C LEU A 117 9.85 -16.73 22.58
N PHE A 118 10.89 -16.85 21.77
CA PHE A 118 10.86 -16.44 20.36
C PHE A 118 10.69 -17.68 19.49
N PHE A 119 9.48 -17.88 18.97
CA PHE A 119 9.23 -18.82 17.88
C PHE A 119 8.81 -18.05 16.64
N TYR A 120 9.49 -18.31 15.53
CA TYR A 120 9.18 -17.71 14.24
C TYR A 120 8.01 -18.47 13.61
N ILE A 121 6.85 -17.82 13.48
CA ILE A 121 5.76 -18.32 12.64
C ILE A 121 5.93 -17.67 11.27
N SER A 122 6.23 -18.49 10.27
CA SER A 122 6.35 -18.01 8.89
C SER A 122 4.95 -17.68 8.33
N PRO A 123 4.71 -16.46 7.84
CA PRO A 123 3.39 -16.08 7.31
C PRO A 123 3.14 -16.62 5.89
N VAL A 124 4.03 -17.44 5.33
CA VAL A 124 3.92 -17.94 3.95
C VAL A 124 3.36 -19.36 3.89
N SER A 125 2.20 -19.53 3.24
CA SER A 125 1.73 -20.84 2.79
C SER A 125 2.33 -21.15 1.42
N SER A 126 3.46 -21.84 1.38
CA SER A 126 4.04 -22.29 0.10
C SER A 126 3.29 -23.52 -0.42
N PHE A 127 2.52 -23.36 -1.51
CA PHE A 127 1.99 -24.49 -2.28
C PHE A 127 3.05 -25.12 -3.21
N HIS A 128 4.30 -24.67 -3.18
CA HIS A 128 5.39 -25.17 -4.02
C HIS A 128 6.53 -25.78 -3.22
N LYS A 129 7.03 -26.91 -3.75
CA LYS A 129 7.83 -27.91 -3.07
C LYS A 129 9.18 -27.39 -2.56
N LYS A 130 9.58 -27.96 -1.41
CA LYS A 130 10.92 -27.93 -0.79
C LYS A 130 12.06 -27.94 -1.82
N GLY A 131 13.12 -27.15 -1.58
CA GLY A 131 14.41 -27.57 -2.14
C GLY A 131 15.62 -26.66 -2.11
N ILE A 132 15.56 -25.37 -1.78
CA ILE A 132 16.75 -24.50 -1.97
C ILE A 132 17.16 -23.71 -0.73
N LEU A 133 16.22 -23.29 0.12
CA LEU A 133 16.51 -22.41 1.25
C LEU A 133 16.06 -23.03 2.57
N GLN A 134 16.74 -24.08 3.01
CA GLN A 134 16.65 -24.50 4.41
C GLN A 134 17.71 -23.75 5.23
N PRO A 135 17.37 -23.23 6.42
CA PRO A 135 18.37 -22.66 7.30
C PRO A 135 19.38 -23.74 7.72
N PRO A 136 20.64 -23.36 8.02
CA PRO A 136 21.68 -24.29 8.42
C PRO A 136 21.27 -25.04 9.69
N ARG A 137 21.39 -26.37 9.64
CA ARG A 137 21.20 -27.23 10.82
C ARG A 137 22.53 -27.21 11.57
N PHE A 138 22.51 -26.76 12.83
CA PHE A 138 23.71 -26.81 13.68
C PHE A 138 24.19 -28.27 13.82
N ALA A 139 25.51 -28.45 13.85
CA ALA A 139 26.21 -29.73 13.96
C ALA A 139 26.05 -30.35 15.37
#